data_AF-A0AAV5SNU9-F1
#
_entry.id   AF-A0AAV5SNU9-F1
#
_cell.length_a   1.000
_cell.length_b   1.000
_cell.length_c   1.000
_cell.angle_alpha   90.00
_cell.angle_beta   90.00
_cell.angle_gamma   90.00
#
_symmetry.space_group_name_H-M   'P 1'
#
loop_
_entity.id
_entity.type
_entity.pdbx_description
1 polymer ?
#
loop_
_entity_poly.entity_id
_entity_poly.type
_entity_poly.pdbx_seq_one_letter_code
_entity_poly.pdbx_strand_id
1 'polypeptide(L)'
;MYTQDEDTISIYKDINALVESEFRILFYTGDMDLICPPLQVAFGAGRIARNSKMMYSSAGSIWQYLGDFGGARTSYTTWDGRFSMDVITVRGAGHSVPISRPDRVFQLINNFIMYEPGRNIDYSKMIPRR
;
A
#
# COMPACT_ATOMS: atom_id res chain seq x y z
N MET A 1 -22.66 -3.88 -26.03
CA MET A 1 -21.35 -3.28 -25.69
C MET A 1 -21.35 -3.07 -24.19
N TYR A 2 -20.56 -3.83 -23.43
CA TYR A 2 -20.31 -3.51 -22.03
C TYR A 2 -19.38 -2.30 -22.01
N THR A 3 -19.86 -1.15 -21.58
CA THR A 3 -19.01 -0.03 -21.20
C THR A 3 -18.29 -0.46 -19.92
N GLN A 4 -17.00 -0.77 -20.04
CA GLN A 4 -16.15 -0.99 -18.89
C GLN A 4 -16.06 0.36 -18.17
N ASP A 5 -16.73 0.50 -17.03
CA ASP A 5 -16.52 1.63 -16.14
C ASP A 5 -15.11 1.44 -15.55
N GLU A 6 -14.15 2.20 -16.07
CA GLU A 6 -12.75 2.14 -15.61
C GLU A 6 -12.59 2.73 -14.21
N ASP A 7 -13.65 3.32 -13.65
CA ASP A 7 -13.63 3.90 -12.32
C ASP A 7 -13.98 2.87 -11.23
N THR A 8 -12.94 2.45 -10.51
CA THR A 8 -13.06 1.50 -9.39
C THR A 8 -13.47 2.16 -8.07
N ILE A 9 -13.67 3.48 -8.03
CA ILE A 9 -14.01 4.22 -6.80
C ILE A 9 -15.27 3.67 -6.10
N SER A 10 -16.27 3.22 -6.86
CA SER A 10 -17.49 2.62 -6.32
C SER A 10 -17.19 1.41 -5.42
N ILE A 11 -16.30 0.52 -5.86
CA ILE A 11 -15.90 -0.68 -5.11
C ILE A 11 -15.28 -0.30 -3.77
N TYR A 12 -14.40 0.72 -3.74
CA TYR A 12 -13.78 1.14 -2.48
C TYR A 12 -14.76 1.84 -1.54
N LYS A 13 -15.79 2.52 -2.07
CA LYS A 13 -16.89 3.05 -1.27
C LYS A 13 -17.71 1.93 -0.64
N ASP A 14 -18.01 0.88 -1.42
CA ASP A 14 -18.75 -0.27 -0.93
C ASP A 14 -17.95 -1.02 0.15
N ILE A 15 -16.65 -1.25 -0.07
CA ILE A 15 -15.76 -1.83 0.96
C ILE A 15 -15.80 -1.00 2.24
N ASN A 16 -15.64 0.33 2.13
CA ASN A 16 -15.64 1.21 3.29
C ASN A 16 -17.00 1.22 4.03
N ALA A 17 -18.11 1.07 3.31
CA ALA A 17 -19.45 1.02 3.89
C ALA A 17 -19.78 -0.33 4.55
N LEU A 18 -19.24 -1.43 4.02
CA LEU A 18 -19.53 -2.80 4.45
C LEU A 18 -18.57 -3.32 5.51
N VAL A 19 -17.42 -2.67 5.72
CA VAL A 19 -16.43 -3.18 6.67
C VAL A 19 -16.87 -2.97 8.13
N GLU A 20 -16.95 -4.06 8.88
CA GLU A 20 -17.31 -4.03 10.31
C GLU A 20 -16.08 -3.98 11.23
N SER A 21 -14.93 -4.50 10.77
CA SER A 21 -13.66 -4.60 11.50
C SER A 21 -12.52 -3.87 10.78
N GLU A 22 -11.31 -3.93 11.34
CA GLU A 22 -10.12 -3.36 10.69
C GLU A 22 -9.85 -4.04 9.33
N PHE A 23 -9.91 -3.27 8.24
CA PHE A 23 -9.62 -3.71 6.88
C PHE A 23 -8.55 -2.83 6.25
N ARG A 24 -7.61 -3.47 5.58
CA ARG A 24 -6.35 -2.87 5.14
C ARG A 24 -6.07 -3.24 3.71
N ILE A 25 -5.74 -2.23 2.90
CA ILE A 25 -5.31 -2.42 1.51
C ILE A 25 -3.84 -2.04 1.41
N LEU A 26 -3.06 -2.88 0.74
CA LEU A 26 -1.69 -2.57 0.35
C LEU A 26 -1.60 -2.52 -1.16
N PHE A 27 -1.33 -1.33 -1.69
CA PHE A 27 -0.81 -1.16 -3.04
C PHE A 27 0.71 -1.14 -2.98
N TYR A 28 1.36 -2.08 -3.65
CA TYR A 28 2.82 -2.08 -3.78
C TYR A 28 3.21 -2.13 -5.25
N THR A 29 4.26 -1.39 -5.60
CA THR A 29 4.73 -1.25 -6.98
C THR A 29 6.23 -1.08 -7.03
N GLY A 30 6.85 -1.56 -8.11
CA GLY A 30 8.25 -1.27 -8.38
C GLY A 30 8.42 0.16 -8.86
N ASP A 31 9.48 0.84 -8.41
CA ASP A 31 9.80 2.21 -8.85
C ASP A 31 10.32 2.32 -10.29
N MET A 32 10.74 1.19 -10.88
CA MET A 32 11.18 1.06 -12.27
C MET A 32 10.10 0.46 -13.19
N ASP A 33 8.87 0.27 -12.71
CA ASP A 33 7.77 -0.19 -13.57
C ASP A 33 7.32 0.91 -14.55
N LEU A 34 7.25 0.55 -15.83
CA LEU A 34 6.80 1.43 -16.91
C LEU A 34 5.39 1.08 -17.41
N ILE A 35 4.87 -0.11 -17.08
CA ILE A 35 3.53 -0.55 -17.49
C ILE A 35 2.49 -0.03 -16.48
N CYS A 36 2.77 -0.16 -15.19
CA CYS A 36 1.94 0.36 -14.10
C CYS A 36 2.77 1.24 -13.17
N PRO A 37 3.17 2.45 -13.61
CA PRO A 37 4.14 3.26 -12.90
C PRO A 37 3.63 3.69 -11.50
N PRO A 38 4.54 3.90 -10.53
CA PRO A 38 4.16 4.29 -9.17
C PRO A 38 3.25 5.51 -9.08
N LEU A 39 3.44 6.45 -10.00
CA LEU A 39 2.65 7.67 -10.07
C LEU A 39 1.17 7.37 -10.35
N GLN A 40 0.87 6.42 -11.25
CA GLN A 40 -0.50 6.02 -11.56
C GLN A 40 -1.18 5.42 -10.32
N VAL A 41 -0.47 4.55 -9.60
CA VAL A 41 -0.95 3.94 -8.36
C VAL A 41 -1.20 5.00 -7.29
N ALA A 42 -0.26 5.92 -7.10
CA ALA A 42 -0.38 7.01 -6.12
C ALA A 42 -1.55 7.95 -6.42
N PHE A 43 -1.75 8.32 -7.70
CA PHE A 43 -2.91 9.13 -8.09
C PHE A 43 -4.23 8.39 -7.90
N GLY A 44 -4.30 7.10 -8.27
CA GLY A 44 -5.48 6.26 -8.07
C GLY A 44 -5.86 6.17 -6.59
N ALA A 45 -4.90 5.81 -5.73
CA ALA A 45 -5.08 5.78 -4.28
C ALA A 45 -5.47 7.15 -3.72
N GLY A 46 -4.86 8.24 -4.19
CA GLY A 46 -5.23 9.60 -3.80
C GLY A 46 -6.67 9.97 -4.18
N ARG A 47 -7.17 9.51 -5.34
CA ARG A 47 -8.58 9.69 -5.73
C ARG A 47 -9.51 8.91 -4.80
N ILE A 48 -9.19 7.67 -4.46
CA ILE A 48 -9.94 6.84 -3.51
C ILE A 48 -10.01 7.55 -2.15
N ALA A 49 -8.85 7.96 -1.62
CA ALA A 49 -8.76 8.63 -0.33
C ALA A 49 -9.60 9.91 -0.25
N ARG A 50 -9.56 10.76 -1.28
CA ARG A 50 -10.38 11.99 -1.35
C ARG A 50 -11.87 11.69 -1.39
N ASN A 51 -12.29 10.69 -2.17
CA ASN A 51 -13.70 10.32 -2.30
C ASN A 51 -14.25 9.67 -1.04
N SER A 52 -13.40 8.97 -0.28
CA SER A 52 -13.77 8.29 0.97
C SER A 52 -13.45 9.13 2.22
N LYS A 53 -13.06 10.41 2.06
CA LYS A 53 -12.69 11.33 3.15
C LYS A 53 -11.63 10.76 4.11
N MET A 54 -10.69 9.99 3.56
CA MET A 54 -9.58 9.42 4.34
C MET A 54 -8.54 10.48 4.65
N MET A 55 -7.96 10.39 5.83
CA MET A 55 -6.87 11.22 6.32
C MET A 55 -5.53 10.68 5.83
N TYR A 56 -4.70 11.57 5.27
CA TYR A 56 -3.32 11.26 4.92
C TYR A 56 -2.44 11.23 6.17
N SER A 57 -1.54 10.25 6.26
CA SER A 57 -0.50 10.19 7.28
C SER A 57 0.88 10.36 6.64
N SER A 58 1.66 11.30 7.16
CA SER A 58 3.07 11.51 6.80
C SER A 58 4.03 10.65 7.61
N ALA A 59 3.53 9.94 8.64
CA ALA A 59 4.37 9.12 9.50
C ALA A 59 4.93 7.91 8.73
N GLY A 60 6.25 7.74 8.76
CA GLY A 60 6.90 6.61 8.09
C GLY A 60 6.81 6.67 6.57
N SER A 61 6.92 7.87 5.98
CA SER A 61 6.89 8.10 4.51
C SER A 61 7.99 7.37 3.73
N ILE A 62 8.92 6.73 4.42
CA ILE A 62 9.99 5.90 3.90
C ILE A 62 9.98 4.60 4.68
N TRP A 63 10.20 3.48 3.98
CA TRP A 63 10.49 2.20 4.61
C TRP A 63 11.92 1.76 4.27
N GLN A 64 12.53 0.97 5.15
CA GLN A 64 13.91 0.54 5.02
C GLN A 64 14.01 -0.97 4.85
N TYR A 65 15.02 -1.40 4.11
CA TYR A 65 15.41 -2.80 3.99
C TYR A 65 16.88 -2.94 4.35
N LEU A 66 17.18 -3.70 5.40
CA LEU A 66 18.53 -3.87 5.94
C LEU A 66 19.26 -2.53 6.23
N GLY A 67 18.51 -1.52 6.69
CA GLY A 67 19.04 -0.17 6.97
C GLY A 67 19.27 0.72 5.74
N ASP A 68 19.04 0.21 4.52
CA ASP A 68 19.04 1.00 3.28
C ASP A 68 17.62 1.44 2.90
N PHE A 69 17.52 2.46 2.04
CA PHE A 69 16.25 2.94 1.48
C PHE A 69 15.52 1.79 0.76
N GLY A 70 14.39 1.38 1.34
CA GLY A 70 13.48 0.35 0.82
C GLY A 70 12.56 0.89 -0.27
N GLY A 71 12.10 2.12 -0.08
CA GLY A 71 11.22 2.86 -0.98
C GLY A 71 10.36 3.87 -0.22
N ALA A 72 9.46 4.52 -0.94
CA ALA A 72 8.52 5.50 -0.39
C ALA A 72 7.22 4.83 0.06
N ARG A 73 6.57 5.42 1.05
CA ARG A 73 5.28 5.02 1.57
C ARG A 73 4.34 6.22 1.67
N THR A 74 3.07 5.99 1.42
CA THR A 74 1.99 6.92 1.69
C THR A 74 0.82 6.15 2.27
N SER A 75 0.30 6.65 3.40
CA SER A 75 -0.78 5.97 4.13
C SER A 75 -2.02 6.85 4.19
N TYR A 76 -3.18 6.22 4.03
CA TYR A 76 -4.49 6.82 4.22
C TYR A 76 -5.28 5.99 5.22
N THR A 77 -6.03 6.66 6.09
CA THR A 77 -6.91 5.98 7.05
C THR A 77 -8.23 6.75 7.19
N THR A 78 -9.33 6.05 7.40
CA THR A 78 -10.60 6.70 7.76
C THR A 78 -10.52 7.31 9.16
N TRP A 79 -11.38 8.29 9.43
CA TRP A 79 -11.44 8.96 10.73
C TRP A 79 -11.66 7.97 11.90
N ASP A 80 -12.43 6.92 11.66
CA ASP A 80 -12.71 5.86 12.65
C ASP A 80 -11.63 4.76 12.70
N GLY A 81 -10.59 4.84 11.86
CA GLY A 81 -9.47 3.91 11.81
C GLY A 81 -9.80 2.51 11.29
N ARG A 82 -11.05 2.25 10.86
CA ARG A 82 -11.47 0.90 10.44
C ARG A 82 -10.97 0.53 9.05
N PHE A 83 -10.82 1.51 8.17
CA PHE A 83 -10.36 1.28 6.81
C PHE A 83 -9.06 2.05 6.56
N SER A 84 -8.01 1.33 6.18
CA SER A 84 -6.73 1.94 5.83
C SER A 84 -6.13 1.40 4.54
N MET A 85 -5.28 2.21 3.94
CA MET A 85 -4.69 1.97 2.64
C MET A 85 -3.26 2.49 2.63
N ASP A 86 -2.32 1.60 2.37
CA ASP A 86 -0.90 1.92 2.17
C ASP A 86 -0.55 1.83 0.69
N VAL A 87 0.18 2.82 0.20
CA VAL A 87 0.82 2.82 -1.13
C VAL A 87 2.32 2.82 -0.94
N ILE A 88 2.99 1.80 -1.45
CA ILE A 88 4.42 1.59 -1.22
C ILE A 88 5.16 1.36 -2.54
N THR A 89 6.26 2.07 -2.72
CA THR A 89 7.21 1.77 -3.79
C THR A 89 8.31 0.84 -3.29
N VAL A 90 8.81 -0.03 -4.16
CA VAL A 90 9.95 -0.90 -3.87
C VAL A 90 11.11 -0.48 -4.75
N ARG A 91 12.20 -0.04 -4.11
CA ARG A 91 13.37 0.51 -4.78
C ARG A 91 14.03 -0.50 -5.72
N GLY A 92 14.26 -0.08 -6.95
CA GLY A 92 14.90 -0.84 -8.02
C GLY A 92 14.12 -2.08 -8.46
N ALA A 93 12.81 -2.13 -8.24
CA ALA A 93 11.93 -3.19 -8.70
C ALA A 93 11.16 -2.75 -9.95
N GLY A 94 10.88 -3.69 -10.85
CA GLY A 94 10.03 -3.47 -12.03
C GLY A 94 8.59 -3.93 -11.78
N HIS A 95 7.86 -4.22 -12.86
CA HIS A 95 6.47 -4.68 -12.83
C HIS A 95 6.26 -5.89 -11.90
N SER A 96 7.09 -6.91 -12.07
CA SER A 96 7.09 -8.09 -11.20
C SER A 96 8.07 -7.88 -10.03
N VAL A 97 7.61 -7.19 -8.99
CA VAL A 97 8.40 -6.91 -7.79
C VAL A 97 8.99 -8.18 -7.16
N PRO A 98 8.24 -9.31 -7.01
CA PRO A 98 8.81 -10.53 -6.42
C PRO A 98 9.92 -11.18 -7.24
N ILE A 99 9.96 -10.94 -8.55
CA ILE A 99 11.03 -11.46 -9.42
C ILE A 99 12.27 -10.57 -9.30
N SER A 100 12.09 -9.25 -9.32
CA SER A 100 13.20 -8.28 -9.34
C SER A 100 13.82 -8.02 -7.96
N ARG A 101 13.02 -8.04 -6.89
CA ARG A 101 13.44 -7.78 -5.50
C ARG A 101 12.73 -8.74 -4.51
N PRO A 102 12.99 -10.06 -4.61
CA PRO A 102 12.30 -11.08 -3.81
C PRO A 102 12.44 -10.87 -2.30
N ASP A 103 13.62 -10.45 -1.87
CA ASP A 103 13.99 -10.29 -0.47
C ASP A 103 13.29 -9.08 0.18
N ARG A 104 13.25 -7.95 -0.54
CA ARG A 104 12.54 -6.73 -0.15
C ARG A 104 11.04 -6.94 -0.11
N VAL A 105 10.46 -7.59 -1.11
CA VAL A 105 9.01 -7.87 -1.13
C VAL A 105 8.62 -8.89 -0.06
N PHE A 106 9.51 -9.85 0.25
CA PHE A 106 9.28 -10.79 1.33
C PHE A 106 9.15 -10.07 2.67
N GLN A 107 10.06 -9.13 2.98
CA GLN A 107 9.93 -8.29 4.17
C GLN A 107 8.63 -7.47 4.14
N LEU A 108 8.35 -6.79 3.03
CA LEU A 108 7.17 -5.94 2.87
C LEU A 108 5.86 -6.70 3.16
N ILE A 109 5.66 -7.84 2.49
CA ILE A 109 4.43 -8.64 2.58
C ILE A 109 4.29 -9.25 3.98
N ASN A 110 5.36 -9.81 4.55
CA ASN A 110 5.27 -10.37 5.89
C ASN A 110 5.00 -9.30 6.94
N ASN A 111 5.58 -8.10 6.84
CA ASN A 111 5.28 -7.01 7.77
C ASN A 111 3.83 -6.54 7.66
N PHE A 112 3.24 -6.58 6.46
CA PHE A 112 1.81 -6.32 6.26
C PHE A 112 0.91 -7.38 6.92
N ILE A 113 1.23 -8.66 6.70
CA ILE A 113 0.43 -9.80 7.17
C ILE A 113 0.58 -10.02 8.67
N MET A 114 1.81 -10.01 9.19
CA MET A 114 2.15 -10.31 10.59
C MET A 114 2.02 -9.08 11.52
N TYR A 115 1.36 -8.03 11.05
CA TYR A 115 1.08 -6.86 11.86
C TYR A 115 0.18 -7.19 13.06
N GLU A 116 0.39 -6.44 14.15
CA GLU A 116 -0.40 -6.54 15.39
C GLU A 116 -1.52 -5.48 15.40
N PRO A 117 -2.81 -5.88 15.48
CA PRO A 117 -3.93 -4.94 15.56
C PRO A 117 -3.74 -3.83 16.60
N GLY A 118 -4.08 -2.60 16.22
CA GLY A 118 -3.95 -1.40 17.06
C GLY A 118 -2.58 -0.72 17.04
N ARG A 119 -1.65 -1.13 16.16
CA ARG A 119 -0.38 -0.43 15.92
C ARG A 119 -0.35 0.20 14.52
N ASN A 120 0.73 0.91 14.18
CA ASN A 120 1.02 1.23 12.79
C ASN A 120 1.89 0.12 12.19
N ILE A 121 1.65 -0.28 10.94
CA ILE A 121 2.50 -1.25 10.25
C ILE A 121 3.89 -0.64 10.08
N ASP A 122 4.92 -1.31 10.59
CA ASP A 122 6.31 -0.98 10.35
C ASP A 122 6.88 -1.90 9.27
N TYR A 123 6.93 -1.39 8.05
CA TYR A 123 7.52 -2.10 6.90
C TYR A 123 9.04 -2.22 6.99
N SER A 124 9.70 -1.49 7.89
CA SER A 124 11.14 -1.54 8.11
C SER A 124 11.55 -2.62 9.11
N LYS A 125 10.59 -3.25 9.78
CA LYS A 125 10.84 -4.35 10.73
C LYS A 125 11.58 -5.48 10.01
N MET A 126 12.77 -5.81 10.51
CA MET A 126 13.55 -6.91 9.96
C MET A 126 12.86 -8.24 10.25
N ILE A 127 12.91 -9.13 9.27
CA ILE A 127 12.35 -10.48 9.40
C ILE A 127 13.51 -11.46 9.63
N PRO A 128 13.45 -12.28 10.68
CA PRO A 128 14.46 -13.30 10.92
C PRO A 128 14.59 -14.20 9.69
N ARG A 129 15.80 -14.29 9.13
CA ARG A 129 16.13 -15.30 8.13
C ARG A 129 16.25 -16.63 8.88
N ARG A 130 15.31 -17.55 8.64
CA ARG A 130 15.40 -18.92 9.14
C ARG A 130 16.42 -19.71 8.32
#